data_AF-D0LLE8-F1
#
_entry.id   AF-D0LLE8-F1
#
_cell.length_a   1.000
_cell.length_b   1.000
_cell.length_c   1.000
_cell.angle_alpha   90.00
_cell.angle_beta   90.00
_cell.angle_gamma   90.00
#
_symmetry.space_group_name_H-M   'P 1'
#
loop_
_entity.id
_entity.type
_entity.pdbx_description
1 polymer ?
#
loop_
_entity_poly.entity_id
_entity_poly.type
_entity_poly.pdbx_seq_one_letter_code
_entity_poly.pdbx_strand_id
1 'polypeptide(L)'
;MHNSDLDIRQSMTRFPAFTQPFWTWFTGRALSAQENVLPIGPWLYLAGTYLSFAAGFAITTYAVLSEAVYLPLWLVCGWMLTIHGARKMALVIAHQCGHFRFTGSRKIDRLVGEISSTLILSQDNRSYRSDHVEGHHGNRTFGSGEDPVLSFILRFGYRPGMSRAALWALTLFTLVSPHFHAVYLHSRLRSNLLSSRGLRRIAAWCHVLLWMVLIALFPQAGAVFLISYAVPVFFFYHQSAFLELLTEHIWFIPRQAGESPREYIAKRCWGRFCGSPLPAATLPLPARVVGWLRWTLVMSCYHFPIRFLVLAGDAPQHDFHHRHPGFRNWTNAAYARQDDVVAAAPNWPPYNEVWGLHVAINRVFDVLSSVDTQQFEQRVLPPAARPERAAGVA
;
A
#
# COMPACT_ATOMS: atom_id res chain seq x y z
N MET A 1 7.28 29.58 5.63
CA MET A 1 6.23 30.30 4.89
C MET A 1 5.62 29.34 3.88
N HIS A 2 4.53 28.66 4.24
CA HIS A 2 3.76 27.82 3.33
C HIS A 2 2.98 28.74 2.38
N ASN A 3 3.21 28.59 1.08
CA ASN A 3 2.43 29.27 0.05
C ASN A 3 0.95 28.95 0.22
N SER A 4 0.13 29.99 0.31
CA SER A 4 -1.34 30.02 0.18
C SER A 4 -1.95 28.68 -0.29
N ASP A 5 -2.42 27.92 0.70
CA ASP A 5 -2.97 26.57 0.58
C ASP A 5 -4.22 26.55 -0.32
N LEU A 6 -4.01 26.34 -1.62
CA LEU A 6 -5.04 25.69 -2.43
C LEU A 6 -5.15 24.27 -1.90
N ASP A 7 -6.08 24.04 -0.97
CA ASP A 7 -6.50 22.70 -0.59
C ASP A 7 -6.90 21.97 -1.89
N ILE A 8 -6.07 21.00 -2.29
CA ILE A 8 -6.18 20.29 -3.55
C ILE A 8 -7.57 19.66 -3.67
N ARG A 9 -8.10 19.10 -2.58
CA ARG A 9 -9.43 18.51 -2.57
C ARG A 9 -10.50 19.58 -2.73
N GLN A 10 -10.34 20.72 -2.06
CA GLN A 10 -11.26 21.86 -2.14
C GLN A 10 -11.34 22.43 -3.55
N SER A 11 -10.22 22.45 -4.30
CA SER A 11 -10.20 22.94 -5.68
C SER A 11 -11.18 22.17 -6.59
N MET A 12 -11.43 20.89 -6.30
CA MET A 12 -12.31 20.00 -7.07
C MET A 12 -13.81 20.26 -6.80
N THR A 13 -14.17 21.16 -5.90
CA THR A 13 -15.57 21.64 -5.72
C THR A 13 -16.13 22.36 -6.96
N ARG A 14 -15.25 22.75 -7.90
CA ARG A 14 -15.63 23.25 -9.22
C ARG A 14 -16.30 22.21 -10.11
N PHE A 15 -16.15 20.92 -9.83
CA PHE A 15 -16.91 19.87 -10.50
C PHE A 15 -18.31 19.73 -9.89
N PRO A 16 -19.31 19.26 -10.66
CA PRO A 16 -20.67 19.06 -10.15
C PRO A 16 -20.71 18.22 -8.87
N ALA A 17 -21.62 18.57 -7.96
CA ALA A 17 -21.74 17.92 -6.64
C ALA A 17 -21.90 16.39 -6.73
N PHE A 18 -22.63 15.88 -7.73
CA PHE A 18 -22.83 14.45 -7.94
C PHE A 18 -21.54 13.67 -8.28
N THR A 19 -20.48 14.35 -8.71
CA THR A 19 -19.17 13.73 -8.99
C THR A 19 -18.25 13.68 -7.77
N GLN A 20 -18.59 14.36 -6.67
CA GLN A 20 -17.74 14.44 -5.49
C GLN A 20 -17.46 13.10 -4.82
N PRO A 21 -18.38 12.10 -4.78
CA PRO A 21 -18.05 10.76 -4.30
C PRO A 21 -16.93 10.08 -5.10
N PHE A 22 -16.91 10.29 -6.43
CA PHE A 22 -15.82 9.79 -7.28
C PHE A 22 -14.49 10.45 -6.92
N TRP A 23 -14.46 11.78 -6.75
CA TRP A 23 -13.23 12.49 -6.37
C TRP A 23 -12.75 12.09 -4.97
N THR A 24 -13.65 11.80 -4.04
CA THR A 24 -13.28 11.27 -2.72
C THR A 24 -12.68 9.87 -2.82
N TRP A 25 -13.30 8.98 -3.61
CA TRP A 25 -12.73 7.66 -3.90
C TRP A 25 -11.36 7.78 -4.56
N PHE A 26 -11.23 8.60 -5.61
CA PHE A 26 -10.03 8.76 -6.41
C PHE A 26 -8.88 9.36 -5.59
N THR A 27 -9.15 10.45 -4.89
CA THR A 27 -8.09 11.15 -4.15
C THR A 27 -7.76 10.48 -2.83
N GLY A 28 -8.70 9.72 -2.28
CA GLY A 28 -8.63 9.23 -0.91
C GLY A 28 -8.93 10.32 0.13
N ARG A 29 -9.44 11.49 -0.24
CA ARG A 29 -9.79 12.54 0.74
C ARG A 29 -11.20 13.05 0.51
N ALA A 30 -12.02 13.08 1.56
CA ALA A 30 -13.35 13.68 1.51
C ALA A 30 -13.28 15.21 1.63
N LEU A 31 -14.29 15.93 1.14
CA LEU A 31 -14.47 17.34 1.47
C LEU A 31 -14.99 17.47 2.91
N SER A 32 -14.74 18.64 3.52
CA SER A 32 -15.36 18.98 4.81
C SER A 32 -16.89 18.92 4.69
N ALA A 33 -17.54 18.26 5.66
CA ALA A 33 -18.99 18.06 5.70
C ALA A 33 -19.59 17.28 4.50
N GLN A 34 -18.78 16.55 3.73
CA GLN A 34 -19.30 15.69 2.68
C GLN A 34 -19.93 14.44 3.27
N GLU A 35 -21.23 14.24 3.03
CA GLU A 35 -21.90 13.00 3.38
C GLU A 35 -21.54 11.87 2.41
N ASN A 36 -21.43 10.66 2.95
CA ASN A 36 -21.26 9.47 2.14
C ASN A 36 -22.61 8.92 1.70
N VAL A 37 -23.04 9.32 0.51
CA VAL A 37 -24.33 8.92 -0.09
C VAL A 37 -24.39 7.45 -0.51
N LEU A 38 -23.25 6.77 -0.64
CA LEU A 38 -23.16 5.36 -1.06
C LEU A 38 -22.17 4.59 -0.15
N PRO A 39 -22.52 4.37 1.13
CA PRO A 39 -21.66 3.63 2.04
C PRO A 39 -21.54 2.17 1.58
N ILE A 40 -20.31 1.74 1.29
CA ILE A 40 -20.03 0.37 0.88
C ILE A 40 -19.77 -0.46 2.14
N GLY A 41 -20.56 -1.53 2.33
CA GLY A 41 -20.32 -2.49 3.41
C GLY A 41 -19.15 -3.44 3.12
N PRO A 42 -18.61 -4.13 4.15
CA PRO A 42 -17.44 -5.00 4.01
C PRO A 42 -17.64 -6.14 2.99
N TRP A 43 -18.84 -6.72 2.92
CA TRP A 43 -19.14 -7.81 1.98
C TRP A 43 -19.21 -7.36 0.53
N LEU A 44 -19.82 -6.20 0.25
CA LEU A 44 -19.84 -5.64 -1.09
C LEU A 44 -18.42 -5.23 -1.53
N TYR A 45 -17.62 -4.70 -0.60
CA TYR A 45 -16.22 -4.39 -0.84
C TYR A 45 -15.39 -5.65 -1.16
N LEU A 46 -15.63 -6.75 -0.44
CA LEU A 46 -15.01 -8.06 -0.72
C LEU A 46 -15.43 -8.59 -2.10
N ALA A 47 -16.72 -8.56 -2.42
CA ALA A 47 -17.23 -9.01 -3.71
C ALA A 47 -16.61 -8.21 -4.86
N GLY A 48 -16.57 -6.87 -4.77
CA GLY A 48 -15.92 -6.03 -5.77
C GLY A 48 -14.41 -6.29 -5.89
N THR A 49 -13.76 -6.68 -4.79
CA THR A 49 -12.33 -7.07 -4.79
C THR A 49 -12.09 -8.37 -5.56
N TYR A 50 -12.88 -9.41 -5.28
CA TYR A 50 -12.80 -10.69 -6.00
C TYR A 50 -13.23 -10.56 -7.45
N LEU A 51 -14.27 -9.78 -7.74
CA LEU A 51 -14.71 -9.52 -9.10
C LEU A 51 -13.63 -8.81 -9.91
N SER A 52 -12.94 -7.81 -9.34
CA SER A 52 -11.83 -7.13 -10.02
C SER A 52 -10.69 -8.09 -10.33
N PHE A 53 -10.31 -8.93 -9.36
CA PHE A 53 -9.27 -9.95 -9.56
C PHE A 53 -9.64 -10.95 -10.65
N ALA A 54 -10.84 -11.53 -10.56
CA ALA A 54 -11.33 -12.53 -11.49
C ALA A 54 -11.53 -11.96 -12.90
N ALA A 55 -12.07 -10.75 -13.03
CA ALA A 55 -12.23 -10.06 -14.30
C ALA A 55 -10.88 -9.76 -14.96
N GLY A 56 -9.90 -9.27 -14.20
CA GLY A 56 -8.55 -9.04 -14.70
C GLY A 56 -7.90 -10.31 -15.23
N PHE A 57 -7.95 -11.38 -14.44
CA PHE A 57 -7.42 -12.69 -14.81
C PHE A 57 -8.13 -13.27 -16.03
N ALA A 58 -9.46 -13.14 -16.12
CA ALA A 58 -10.24 -13.59 -17.26
C ALA A 58 -9.90 -12.81 -18.54
N ILE A 59 -9.74 -11.49 -18.46
CA ILE A 59 -9.36 -10.63 -19.59
C ILE A 59 -8.00 -11.04 -20.14
N THR A 60 -6.97 -11.19 -19.28
CA THR A 60 -5.64 -11.58 -19.75
C THR A 60 -5.62 -13.02 -20.26
N THR A 61 -6.39 -13.92 -19.64
CA THR A 61 -6.52 -15.31 -20.10
C THR A 61 -7.16 -15.37 -21.48
N TYR A 62 -8.26 -14.65 -21.69
CA TYR A 62 -8.88 -14.53 -23.01
C TYR A 62 -7.90 -13.97 -24.04
N ALA A 63 -7.16 -12.91 -23.70
CA ALA A 63 -6.19 -12.30 -24.61
C ALA A 63 -5.07 -13.28 -25.00
N VAL A 64 -4.54 -14.05 -24.04
CA VAL A 64 -3.51 -15.09 -24.28
C VAL A 64 -4.05 -16.22 -25.14
N LEU A 65 -5.28 -16.69 -24.90
CA LEU A 65 -5.86 -17.82 -25.62
C LEU A 65 -6.39 -17.46 -27.02
N SER A 66 -6.80 -16.21 -27.23
CA SER A 66 -7.40 -15.76 -28.50
C SER A 66 -6.42 -15.12 -29.47
N GLU A 67 -5.15 -14.95 -29.08
CA GLU A 67 -4.14 -14.22 -29.85
C GLU A 67 -4.64 -12.85 -30.37
N ALA A 68 -5.44 -12.17 -29.55
CA ALA A 68 -6.19 -10.98 -29.97
C ALA A 68 -5.28 -9.88 -30.55
N VAL A 69 -5.73 -9.19 -31.61
CA VAL A 69 -4.96 -8.12 -32.28
C VAL A 69 -4.57 -6.97 -31.32
N TYR A 70 -5.38 -6.73 -30.28
CA TYR A 70 -5.15 -5.73 -29.24
C TYR A 70 -4.50 -6.30 -27.97
N LEU A 71 -3.78 -7.43 -28.08
CA LEU A 71 -3.18 -8.17 -26.96
C LEU A 71 -2.50 -7.26 -25.93
N PRO A 72 -1.63 -6.27 -26.28
CA PRO A 72 -0.99 -5.44 -25.27
C PRO A 72 -1.96 -4.62 -24.42
N LEU A 73 -3.02 -4.07 -25.02
CA LEU A 73 -4.01 -3.28 -24.29
C LEU A 73 -4.81 -4.15 -23.32
N TRP A 74 -5.23 -5.34 -23.77
CA TRP A 74 -5.94 -6.29 -22.92
C TRP A 74 -5.07 -6.79 -21.77
N LEU A 75 -3.77 -7.04 -22.02
CA LEU A 75 -2.82 -7.42 -20.98
C LEU A 75 -2.67 -6.31 -19.93
N VAL A 76 -2.48 -5.06 -20.35
CA VAL A 76 -2.36 -3.93 -19.41
C VAL A 76 -3.63 -3.77 -18.58
N CYS A 77 -4.81 -3.73 -19.22
CA CYS A 77 -6.09 -3.59 -18.53
C CYS A 77 -6.35 -4.77 -17.56
N GLY A 78 -6.12 -6.00 -18.00
CA GLY A 78 -6.32 -7.19 -17.19
C GLY A 78 -5.33 -7.27 -16.04
N TRP A 79 -4.04 -6.97 -16.27
CA TRP A 79 -3.05 -6.88 -15.20
C TRP A 79 -3.39 -5.82 -14.16
N MET A 80 -3.81 -4.63 -14.57
CA MET A 80 -4.23 -3.58 -13.64
C MET A 80 -5.37 -4.05 -12.72
N LEU A 81 -6.37 -4.75 -13.27
CA LEU A 81 -7.49 -5.29 -12.49
C LEU A 81 -7.06 -6.44 -11.57
N THR A 82 -6.22 -7.37 -12.05
CA THR A 82 -5.67 -8.47 -11.25
C THR A 82 -4.84 -7.93 -10.09
N ILE A 83 -3.94 -6.98 -10.34
CA ILE A 83 -3.12 -6.33 -9.30
C ILE A 83 -4.01 -5.57 -8.32
N HIS A 84 -5.00 -4.80 -8.79
CA HIS A 84 -5.93 -4.08 -7.94
C HIS A 84 -6.65 -5.01 -6.96
N GLY A 85 -7.23 -6.10 -7.48
CA GLY A 85 -7.88 -7.11 -6.66
C GLY A 85 -6.91 -7.79 -5.67
N ALA A 86 -5.72 -8.18 -6.14
CA ALA A 86 -4.69 -8.80 -5.31
C ALA A 86 -4.19 -7.89 -4.19
N ARG A 87 -3.98 -6.60 -4.48
CA ARG A 87 -3.56 -5.63 -3.48
C ARG A 87 -4.66 -5.35 -2.48
N LYS A 88 -5.92 -5.20 -2.91
CA LYS A 88 -7.04 -5.09 -1.95
C LYS A 88 -7.19 -6.33 -1.07
N MET A 89 -7.00 -7.54 -1.61
CA MET A 89 -7.03 -8.78 -0.82
C MET A 89 -5.98 -8.77 0.31
N ALA A 90 -4.76 -8.33 0.03
CA ALA A 90 -3.69 -8.28 1.04
C ALA A 90 -3.76 -7.04 1.94
N LEU A 91 -3.72 -5.85 1.33
CA LEU A 91 -3.57 -4.56 1.99
C LEU A 91 -4.80 -4.17 2.81
N VAL A 92 -5.99 -4.62 2.41
CA VAL A 92 -7.25 -4.20 3.02
C VAL A 92 -7.95 -5.38 3.66
N ILE A 93 -8.32 -6.41 2.89
CA ILE A 93 -9.12 -7.52 3.42
C ILE A 93 -8.35 -8.31 4.48
N ALA A 94 -7.17 -8.84 4.13
CA ALA A 94 -6.36 -9.59 5.08
C ALA A 94 -5.93 -8.74 6.27
N HIS A 95 -5.61 -7.47 6.04
CA HIS A 95 -5.33 -6.49 7.10
C HIS A 95 -6.48 -6.36 8.11
N GLN A 96 -7.69 -6.04 7.64
CA GLN A 96 -8.88 -5.88 8.49
C GLN A 96 -9.28 -7.20 9.17
N CYS A 97 -9.11 -8.34 8.48
CA CYS A 97 -9.28 -9.67 9.07
C CYS A 97 -8.25 -9.97 10.17
N GLY A 98 -7.00 -9.56 9.99
CA GLY A 98 -5.92 -9.70 10.97
C GLY A 98 -6.21 -8.93 12.26
N HIS A 99 -6.87 -7.78 12.16
CA HIS A 99 -7.38 -6.99 13.29
C HIS A 99 -8.72 -7.48 13.86
N PHE A 100 -9.36 -8.48 13.25
CA PHE A 100 -10.73 -8.93 13.55
C PHE A 100 -11.78 -7.81 13.43
N ARG A 101 -11.66 -6.97 12.39
CA ARG A 101 -12.56 -5.84 12.11
C ARG A 101 -13.33 -5.97 10.81
N PHE A 102 -13.12 -7.03 10.04
CA PHE A 102 -13.85 -7.22 8.79
C PHE A 102 -15.35 -7.46 9.07
N THR A 103 -15.66 -8.41 9.95
CA THR A 103 -17.02 -8.62 10.49
C THR A 103 -17.11 -8.46 12.01
N GLY A 104 -15.97 -8.45 12.71
CA GLY A 104 -15.93 -8.54 14.18
C GLY A 104 -15.98 -10.00 14.71
N SER A 105 -16.30 -10.97 13.85
CA SER A 105 -16.25 -12.40 14.20
C SER A 105 -14.87 -12.97 13.88
N ARG A 106 -14.12 -13.39 14.91
CA ARG A 106 -12.78 -13.98 14.74
C ARG A 106 -12.78 -15.19 13.81
N LYS A 107 -13.85 -15.99 13.79
CA LYS A 107 -13.94 -17.18 12.94
C LYS A 107 -14.11 -16.79 11.47
N ILE A 108 -15.04 -15.87 11.18
CA ILE A 108 -15.33 -15.41 9.83
C ILE A 108 -14.14 -14.64 9.28
N ASP A 109 -13.57 -13.72 10.08
CA ASP A 109 -12.43 -12.90 9.67
C ASP A 109 -11.20 -13.77 9.37
N ARG A 110 -10.95 -14.82 10.17
CA ARG A 110 -9.91 -15.80 9.83
C ARG A 110 -10.19 -16.49 8.51
N LEU A 111 -11.40 -16.98 8.30
CA LEU A 111 -11.75 -17.68 7.06
C LEU A 111 -11.57 -16.77 5.84
N VAL A 112 -12.12 -15.56 5.87
CA VAL A 112 -12.02 -14.58 4.77
C VAL A 112 -10.56 -14.21 4.50
N GLY A 113 -9.79 -13.92 5.55
CA GLY A 113 -8.37 -13.59 5.43
C GLY A 113 -7.53 -14.74 4.87
N GLU A 114 -7.79 -15.99 5.28
CA GLU A 114 -7.09 -17.16 4.74
C GLU A 114 -7.46 -17.43 3.28
N ILE A 115 -8.72 -17.28 2.87
CA ILE A 115 -9.13 -17.42 1.46
C ILE A 115 -8.44 -16.35 0.61
N SER A 116 -8.56 -15.08 1.00
CA SER A 116 -7.96 -13.95 0.28
C SER A 116 -6.45 -14.10 0.15
N SER A 117 -5.76 -14.49 1.24
CA SER A 117 -4.30 -14.67 1.19
C SER A 117 -3.86 -15.93 0.43
N THR A 118 -4.66 -17.00 0.43
CA THR A 118 -4.36 -18.22 -0.34
C THR A 118 -4.47 -17.99 -1.84
N LEU A 119 -5.49 -17.25 -2.28
CA LEU A 119 -5.74 -16.96 -3.70
C LEU A 119 -4.59 -16.24 -4.38
N ILE A 120 -3.82 -15.46 -3.62
CA ILE A 120 -2.64 -14.77 -4.14
C ILE A 120 -1.34 -15.36 -3.59
N LEU A 121 -1.38 -16.40 -2.75
CA LEU A 121 -0.22 -16.91 -2.02
C LEU A 121 0.54 -15.79 -1.26
N SER A 122 -0.17 -14.86 -0.63
CA SER A 122 0.42 -13.94 0.36
C SER A 122 0.59 -14.64 1.70
N GLN A 123 1.17 -13.95 2.67
CA GLN A 123 1.36 -14.46 4.03
C GLN A 123 0.03 -14.94 4.64
N ASP A 124 0.06 -16.04 5.40
CA ASP A 124 -1.11 -16.54 6.12
C ASP A 124 -1.55 -15.58 7.24
N ASN A 125 -2.83 -15.66 7.64
CA ASN A 125 -3.40 -14.67 8.55
C ASN A 125 -2.77 -14.71 9.95
N ARG A 126 -2.29 -15.88 10.40
CA ARG A 126 -1.64 -16.01 11.72
C ARG A 126 -0.29 -15.31 11.72
N SER A 127 0.58 -15.64 10.76
CA SER A 127 1.89 -15.00 10.63
C SER A 127 1.75 -13.52 10.33
N TYR A 128 0.83 -13.13 9.45
CA TYR A 128 0.52 -11.73 9.17
C TYR A 128 0.14 -10.98 10.45
N ARG A 129 -0.75 -11.54 11.27
CA ARG A 129 -1.14 -10.89 12.53
C ARG A 129 0.04 -10.72 13.48
N SER A 130 0.93 -11.72 13.57
CA SER A 130 2.10 -11.62 14.43
C SER A 130 3.05 -10.53 13.95
N ASP A 131 3.41 -10.53 12.66
CA ASP A 131 4.33 -9.55 12.11
C ASP A 131 3.73 -8.14 12.12
N HIS A 132 2.45 -8.00 11.76
CA HIS A 132 1.83 -6.70 11.55
C HIS A 132 1.17 -6.14 12.81
N VAL A 133 0.34 -6.90 13.52
CA VAL A 133 -0.39 -6.38 14.69
C VAL A 133 0.48 -6.38 15.94
N GLU A 134 1.25 -7.44 16.14
CA GLU A 134 2.08 -7.60 17.34
C GLU A 134 3.47 -6.97 17.16
N GLY A 135 4.06 -7.12 15.97
CA GLY A 135 5.32 -6.50 15.58
C GLY A 135 5.14 -5.04 15.13
N HIS A 136 4.65 -4.80 13.92
CA HIS A 136 4.62 -3.47 13.32
C HIS A 136 3.79 -2.46 14.11
N HIS A 137 2.55 -2.77 14.49
CA HIS A 137 1.71 -1.91 15.34
C HIS A 137 1.99 -2.05 16.85
N GLY A 138 2.98 -2.84 17.24
CA GLY A 138 3.30 -3.05 18.64
C GLY A 138 3.89 -1.80 19.29
N ASN A 139 3.40 -1.43 20.47
CA ASN A 139 3.83 -0.23 21.20
C ASN A 139 5.36 -0.15 21.47
N ARG A 140 6.05 -1.30 21.48
CA ARG A 140 7.49 -1.41 21.77
C ARG A 140 8.34 -1.58 20.51
N THR A 141 7.73 -2.01 19.42
CA THR A 141 8.38 -2.50 18.21
C THR A 141 8.17 -1.56 17.01
N PHE A 142 7.12 -0.75 17.00
CA PHE A 142 6.83 0.20 15.92
C PHE A 142 8.00 1.17 15.65
N GLY A 143 8.58 1.08 14.45
CA GLY A 143 9.71 1.89 14.02
C GLY A 143 11.04 1.59 14.72
N SER A 144 11.13 0.47 15.44
CA SER A 144 12.39 -0.03 16.04
C SER A 144 13.09 -1.04 15.11
N GLY A 145 14.30 -1.47 15.44
CA GLY A 145 14.99 -2.53 14.69
C GLY A 145 14.31 -3.90 14.73
N GLU A 146 13.32 -4.09 15.60
CA GLU A 146 12.47 -5.29 15.64
C GLU A 146 11.21 -5.16 14.75
N ASP A 147 10.99 -3.98 14.14
CA ASP A 147 9.93 -3.79 13.16
C ASP A 147 10.24 -4.60 11.89
N PRO A 148 9.38 -5.54 11.47
CA PRO A 148 9.63 -6.37 10.30
C PRO A 148 9.67 -5.56 9.00
N VAL A 149 8.92 -4.44 8.92
CA VAL A 149 8.93 -3.56 7.73
C VAL A 149 10.26 -2.81 7.66
N LEU A 150 10.73 -2.29 8.79
CA LEU A 150 12.02 -1.61 8.86
C LEU A 150 13.18 -2.53 8.49
N SER A 151 13.17 -3.75 9.05
CA SER A 151 14.14 -4.79 8.75
C SER A 151 14.16 -5.15 7.27
N PHE A 152 12.99 -5.22 6.64
CA PHE A 152 12.87 -5.44 5.21
C PHE A 152 13.47 -4.30 4.38
N ILE A 153 13.15 -3.04 4.70
CA ILE A 153 13.70 -1.86 4.03
C ILE A 153 15.24 -1.83 4.17
N LEU A 154 15.77 -2.09 5.37
CA LEU A 154 17.21 -2.22 5.60
C LEU A 154 17.83 -3.36 4.79
N ARG A 155 17.16 -4.51 4.66
CA ARG A 155 17.70 -5.63 3.87
C ARG A 155 17.98 -5.26 2.41
N PHE A 156 17.22 -4.32 1.84
CA PHE A 156 17.40 -3.84 0.47
C PHE A 156 18.29 -2.59 0.35
N GLY A 157 19.08 -2.28 1.38
CA GLY A 157 20.16 -1.31 1.28
C GLY A 157 19.78 0.15 1.57
N TYR A 158 18.53 0.43 1.95
CA TYR A 158 18.15 1.76 2.42
C TYR A 158 18.84 2.02 3.75
N ARG A 159 19.72 3.02 3.80
CA ARG A 159 20.50 3.36 5.00
C ARG A 159 20.34 4.85 5.30
N PRO A 160 20.41 5.24 6.60
CA PRO A 160 20.57 6.63 6.98
C PRO A 160 21.80 7.28 6.35
N GLY A 161 21.74 8.59 6.13
CA GLY A 161 22.82 9.39 5.54
C GLY A 161 22.98 9.25 4.02
N MET A 162 22.26 8.33 3.37
CA MET A 162 22.22 8.27 1.91
C MET A 162 21.56 9.52 1.34
N SER A 163 22.07 10.04 0.22
CA SER A 163 21.42 11.17 -0.46
C SER A 163 20.07 10.77 -1.06
N ARG A 164 19.15 11.73 -1.18
CA ARG A 164 17.85 11.54 -1.83
C ARG A 164 17.97 10.92 -3.23
N ALA A 165 18.96 11.34 -4.01
CA ALA A 165 19.19 10.82 -5.36
C ALA A 165 19.61 9.34 -5.34
N ALA A 166 20.49 8.95 -4.42
CA ALA A 166 20.91 7.56 -4.25
C ALA A 166 19.73 6.67 -3.80
N LEU A 167 18.88 7.17 -2.90
CA LEU A 167 17.69 6.46 -2.45
C LEU A 167 16.68 6.24 -3.59
N TRP A 168 16.45 7.24 -4.44
CA TRP A 168 15.61 7.08 -5.64
C TRP A 168 16.20 6.09 -6.63
N ALA A 169 17.49 6.18 -6.92
CA ALA A 169 18.15 5.21 -7.81
C ALA A 169 17.99 3.80 -7.26
N LEU A 170 18.24 3.61 -5.95
CA LEU A 170 18.04 2.33 -5.27
C LEU A 170 16.59 1.83 -5.40
N THR A 171 15.59 2.69 -5.24
CA THR A 171 14.18 2.33 -5.45
C THR A 171 13.92 1.84 -6.86
N LEU A 172 14.33 2.60 -7.87
CA LEU A 172 14.12 2.21 -9.27
C LEU A 172 14.79 0.88 -9.59
N PHE A 173 16.02 0.65 -9.13
CA PHE A 173 16.71 -0.63 -9.32
C PHE A 173 16.07 -1.78 -8.52
N THR A 174 15.56 -1.51 -7.31
CA THR A 174 14.88 -2.53 -6.50
C THR A 174 13.62 -3.04 -7.20
N LEU A 175 12.82 -2.14 -7.79
CA LEU A 175 11.56 -2.48 -8.47
C LEU A 175 11.71 -3.44 -9.66
N VAL A 176 12.90 -3.52 -10.24
CA VAL A 176 13.22 -4.43 -11.36
C VAL A 176 14.24 -5.50 -10.99
N SER A 177 14.70 -5.53 -9.74
CA SER A 177 15.78 -6.41 -9.30
C SER A 177 15.30 -7.87 -9.22
N PRO A 178 15.91 -8.80 -9.98
CA PRO A 178 15.56 -10.22 -9.89
C PRO A 178 15.76 -10.79 -8.48
N HIS A 179 16.81 -10.33 -7.77
CA HIS A 179 17.06 -10.72 -6.39
C HIS A 179 15.92 -10.27 -5.46
N PHE A 180 15.44 -9.04 -5.60
CA PHE A 180 14.29 -8.54 -4.84
C PHE A 180 13.05 -9.41 -5.05
N HIS A 181 12.69 -9.68 -6.31
CA HIS A 181 11.53 -10.50 -6.62
C HIS A 181 11.70 -11.96 -6.15
N ALA A 182 12.90 -12.52 -6.26
CA ALA A 182 13.19 -13.89 -5.81
C ALA A 182 13.08 -14.02 -4.29
N VAL A 183 13.61 -13.06 -3.52
CA VAL A 183 13.49 -13.04 -2.04
C VAL A 183 12.02 -12.96 -1.62
N TYR A 184 11.25 -12.08 -2.26
CA TYR A 184 9.83 -11.89 -1.93
C TYR A 184 9.00 -13.13 -2.31
N LEU A 185 9.25 -13.72 -3.49
CA LEU A 185 8.61 -14.94 -3.94
C LEU A 185 8.95 -16.12 -3.03
N HIS A 186 10.24 -16.29 -2.69
CA HIS A 186 10.69 -17.34 -1.77
C HIS A 186 9.99 -17.23 -0.42
N SER A 187 9.91 -16.01 0.15
CA SER A 187 9.21 -15.78 1.42
C SER A 187 7.74 -16.17 1.35
N ARG A 188 7.04 -15.80 0.27
CA ARG A 188 5.64 -16.18 0.02
C ARG A 188 5.46 -17.68 -0.10
N LEU A 189 6.27 -18.34 -0.94
CA LEU A 189 6.20 -19.80 -1.13
C LEU A 189 6.53 -20.55 0.17
N ARG A 190 7.56 -20.13 0.89
CA ARG A 190 7.94 -20.72 2.19
C ARG A 190 6.82 -20.55 3.22
N SER A 191 6.28 -19.34 3.37
CA SER A 191 5.16 -19.07 4.29
C SER A 191 3.96 -19.96 3.98
N ASN A 192 3.61 -20.10 2.71
CA ASN A 192 2.41 -20.84 2.29
C ASN A 192 2.58 -22.36 2.32
N LEU A 193 3.69 -22.89 1.79
CA LEU A 193 3.85 -24.33 1.53
C LEU A 193 4.56 -25.06 2.67
N LEU A 194 5.44 -24.38 3.39
CA LEU A 194 6.34 -24.99 4.37
C LEU A 194 6.00 -24.56 5.80
N SER A 195 5.79 -23.26 6.04
CA SER A 195 5.62 -22.71 7.39
C SER A 195 4.17 -22.74 7.90
N SER A 196 3.18 -22.53 7.02
CA SER A 196 1.75 -22.61 7.38
C SER A 196 1.38 -24.04 7.84
N ARG A 197 0.28 -24.23 8.57
CA ARG A 197 -0.15 -25.55 9.10
C ARG A 197 -1.64 -25.80 8.83
N GLY A 198 -2.07 -27.06 8.92
CA GLY A 198 -3.47 -27.45 8.81
C GLY A 198 -4.10 -27.14 7.45
N LEU A 199 -5.37 -26.71 7.45
CA LEU A 199 -6.13 -26.43 6.22
C LEU A 199 -5.46 -25.38 5.32
N ARG A 200 -4.71 -24.43 5.88
CA ARG A 200 -4.01 -23.41 5.10
C ARG A 200 -2.93 -24.02 4.21
N ARG A 201 -2.13 -24.95 4.76
CA ARG A 201 -1.09 -25.67 4.02
C ARG A 201 -1.70 -26.53 2.93
N ILE A 202 -2.80 -27.23 3.24
CA ILE A 202 -3.53 -28.05 2.27
C ILE A 202 -4.03 -27.18 1.11
N ALA A 203 -4.70 -26.06 1.42
CA ALA A 203 -5.22 -25.15 0.40
C ALA A 203 -4.10 -24.57 -0.49
N ALA A 204 -2.93 -24.22 0.07
CA ALA A 204 -1.79 -23.75 -0.70
C ALA A 204 -1.23 -24.84 -1.64
N TRP A 205 -1.08 -26.08 -1.18
CA TRP A 205 -0.66 -27.19 -2.03
C TRP A 205 -1.70 -27.55 -3.10
N CYS A 206 -3.00 -27.51 -2.78
CA CYS A 206 -4.07 -27.68 -3.75
C CYS A 206 -4.01 -26.60 -4.84
N HIS A 207 -3.72 -25.35 -4.48
CA HIS A 207 -3.57 -24.27 -5.44
C HIS A 207 -2.38 -24.53 -6.39
N VAL A 208 -1.22 -24.93 -5.86
CA VAL A 208 -0.06 -25.28 -6.69
C VAL A 208 -0.35 -26.50 -7.57
N LEU A 209 -0.94 -27.55 -7.01
CA LEU A 209 -1.29 -28.77 -7.72
C LEU A 209 -2.31 -28.50 -8.84
N LEU A 210 -3.30 -27.66 -8.60
CA LEU A 210 -4.26 -27.24 -9.63
C LEU A 210 -3.52 -26.65 -10.84
N TRP A 211 -2.58 -25.73 -10.62
CA TRP A 211 -1.79 -25.18 -11.72
C TRP A 211 -0.93 -26.22 -12.41
N MET A 212 -0.27 -27.12 -11.66
CA MET A 212 0.50 -28.21 -12.26
C MET A 212 -0.36 -29.13 -13.14
N VAL A 213 -1.55 -29.49 -12.67
CA VAL A 213 -2.51 -30.31 -13.43
C VAL A 213 -2.99 -29.57 -14.67
N LEU A 214 -3.35 -28.29 -14.57
CA LEU A 214 -3.76 -27.50 -15.74
C LEU A 214 -2.64 -27.40 -16.77
N ILE A 215 -1.40 -27.15 -16.35
CA ILE A 215 -0.22 -27.08 -17.23
C ILE A 215 0.04 -28.43 -17.91
N ALA A 216 -0.14 -29.54 -17.20
CA ALA A 216 0.05 -30.88 -17.77
C ALA A 216 -1.05 -31.27 -18.78
N LEU A 217 -2.29 -30.79 -18.57
CA LEU A 217 -3.45 -31.17 -19.39
C LEU A 217 -3.70 -30.24 -20.58
N PHE A 218 -3.29 -28.96 -20.50
CA PHE A 218 -3.61 -27.95 -21.51
C PHE A 218 -2.34 -27.25 -22.03
N PRO A 219 -2.03 -27.30 -23.34
CA PRO A 219 -0.79 -26.76 -23.90
C PRO A 219 -0.54 -25.27 -23.59
N GLN A 220 -1.61 -24.46 -23.56
CA GLN A 220 -1.52 -23.01 -23.32
C GLN A 220 -1.57 -22.64 -21.82
N ALA A 221 -1.87 -23.58 -20.93
CA ALA A 221 -2.03 -23.27 -19.50
C ALA A 221 -0.73 -22.77 -18.85
N GLY A 222 0.45 -23.17 -19.36
CA GLY A 222 1.73 -22.60 -18.93
C GLY A 222 1.84 -21.10 -19.22
N ALA A 223 1.46 -20.69 -20.43
CA ALA A 223 1.45 -19.27 -20.82
C ALA A 223 0.39 -18.49 -20.02
N VAL A 224 -0.81 -19.05 -19.84
CA VAL A 224 -1.86 -18.44 -19.01
C VAL A 224 -1.39 -18.27 -17.56
N PHE A 225 -0.81 -19.31 -16.96
CA PHE A 225 -0.26 -19.22 -15.60
C PHE A 225 0.78 -18.11 -15.51
N LEU A 226 1.76 -18.10 -16.42
CA LEU A 226 2.87 -17.15 -16.38
C LEU A 226 2.37 -15.70 -16.60
N ILE A 227 1.63 -15.46 -17.68
CA ILE A 227 1.25 -14.13 -18.14
C ILE A 227 0.04 -13.60 -17.34
N SER A 228 -1.01 -14.39 -17.15
CA SER A 228 -2.26 -13.93 -16.52
C SER A 228 -2.22 -13.93 -15.00
N TYR A 229 -1.43 -14.81 -14.39
CA TYR A 229 -1.38 -14.95 -12.93
C TYR A 229 -0.02 -14.57 -12.35
N ALA A 230 1.07 -15.23 -12.74
CA ALA A 230 2.36 -15.08 -12.10
C ALA A 230 2.97 -13.67 -12.25
N VAL A 231 2.92 -13.08 -13.45
CA VAL A 231 3.38 -11.71 -13.69
C VAL A 231 2.63 -10.68 -12.83
N PRO A 232 1.29 -10.58 -12.87
CA PRO A 232 0.59 -9.62 -12.01
C PRO A 232 0.69 -9.93 -10.51
N VAL A 233 0.57 -11.20 -10.10
CA VAL A 233 0.49 -11.60 -8.68
C VAL A 233 1.86 -11.66 -7.99
N PHE A 234 2.95 -11.92 -8.71
CA PHE A 234 4.29 -11.93 -8.15
C PHE A 234 5.10 -10.72 -8.59
N PHE A 235 5.22 -10.42 -9.88
CA PHE A 235 6.09 -9.32 -10.31
C PHE A 235 5.50 -7.94 -9.93
N PHE A 236 4.35 -7.58 -10.48
CA PHE A 236 3.77 -6.25 -10.24
C PHE A 236 3.21 -6.06 -8.83
N TYR A 237 2.69 -7.12 -8.22
CA TYR A 237 2.31 -7.08 -6.80
C TYR A 237 3.50 -6.71 -5.91
N HIS A 238 4.70 -7.29 -6.11
CA HIS A 238 5.86 -6.98 -5.24
C HIS A 238 6.24 -5.50 -5.36
N GLN A 239 6.19 -4.94 -6.57
CA GLN A 239 6.44 -3.50 -6.79
C GLN A 239 5.43 -2.63 -6.06
N SER A 240 4.13 -2.93 -6.22
CA SER A 240 3.07 -2.20 -5.55
C SER A 240 3.19 -2.28 -4.02
N ALA A 241 3.38 -3.48 -3.48
CA ALA A 241 3.55 -3.68 -2.05
C ALA A 241 4.77 -2.92 -1.51
N PHE A 242 5.88 -2.94 -2.25
CA PHE A 242 7.08 -2.23 -1.83
C PHE A 242 6.93 -0.72 -1.81
N LEU A 243 6.32 -0.14 -2.86
CA LEU A 243 6.06 1.31 -2.92
C LEU A 243 5.10 1.77 -1.81
N GLU A 244 4.12 0.95 -1.48
CA GLU A 244 3.19 1.21 -0.39
C GLU A 244 3.94 1.20 0.97
N LEU A 245 4.67 0.11 1.28
CA LEU A 245 5.47 -0.03 2.50
C LEU A 245 6.50 1.10 2.65
N LEU A 246 7.20 1.46 1.57
CA LEU A 246 8.23 2.50 1.61
C LEU A 246 7.68 3.85 2.07
N THR A 247 6.38 4.11 1.83
CA THR A 247 5.72 5.39 2.13
C THR A 247 4.79 5.35 3.33
N GLU A 248 4.62 4.18 3.96
CA GLU A 248 3.65 3.95 5.02
C GLU A 248 3.92 4.81 6.25
N HIS A 249 5.20 4.92 6.60
CA HIS A 249 5.68 5.68 7.76
C HIS A 249 6.97 6.43 7.47
N ILE A 250 7.26 7.44 8.30
CA ILE A 250 8.63 7.90 8.45
C ILE A 250 9.36 6.85 9.28
N TRP A 251 10.35 6.26 8.65
CA TRP A 251 11.22 5.26 9.25
C TRP A 251 12.41 5.92 9.96
N PHE A 252 13.03 5.19 10.89
CA PHE A 252 14.34 5.52 11.45
C PHE A 252 14.45 6.78 12.36
N ILE A 253 13.33 7.38 12.77
CA ILE A 253 13.36 8.43 13.81
C ILE A 253 13.24 7.76 15.19
N PRO A 254 14.20 7.94 16.11
CA PRO A 254 14.07 7.45 17.48
C PRO A 254 12.99 8.22 18.25
N ARG A 255 12.35 7.57 19.22
CA ARG A 255 11.43 8.27 20.14
C ARG A 255 12.20 9.32 20.93
N GLN A 256 11.66 10.54 21.01
CA GLN A 256 12.26 11.61 21.80
C GLN A 256 11.90 11.47 23.29
N ALA A 257 12.78 11.94 24.18
CA ALA A 257 12.49 11.97 25.61
C ALA A 257 11.28 12.88 25.88
N GLY A 258 10.31 12.39 26.67
CA GLY A 258 9.07 13.12 26.96
C GLY A 258 7.98 13.02 25.89
N GLU A 259 8.26 12.43 24.72
CA GLU A 259 7.26 12.25 23.66
C GLU A 259 6.21 11.21 24.06
N SER A 260 4.93 11.59 24.08
CA SER A 260 3.82 10.68 24.34
C SER A 260 3.65 9.64 23.23
N PRO A 261 3.04 8.48 23.48
CA PRO A 261 2.78 7.49 22.44
C PRO A 261 1.97 8.03 21.25
N ARG A 262 1.02 8.95 21.51
CA ARG A 262 0.20 9.57 20.45
C ARG A 262 1.00 10.53 19.59
N GLU A 263 1.86 11.35 20.19
CA GLU A 263 2.78 12.22 19.44
C GLU A 263 3.77 11.41 18.60
N TYR A 264 4.30 10.33 19.18
CA TYR A 264 5.22 9.42 18.48
C TYR A 264 4.59 8.86 17.20
N ILE A 265 3.35 8.38 17.28
CA ILE A 265 2.58 7.87 16.13
C ILE A 265 2.24 9.01 15.16
N ALA A 266 1.70 10.13 15.64
CA ALA A 266 1.23 11.23 14.80
C ALA A 266 2.34 11.90 13.96
N LYS A 267 3.60 11.88 14.43
CA LYS A 267 4.75 12.37 13.67
C LYS A 267 5.22 11.40 12.57
N ARG A 268 4.87 10.12 12.68
CA ARG A 268 5.32 9.05 11.77
C ARG A 268 4.26 8.61 10.77
N CYS A 269 2.99 8.92 11.04
CA CYS A 269 1.88 8.58 10.16
C CYS A 269 1.33 9.84 9.48
N TRP A 270 0.92 9.72 8.21
CA TRP A 270 0.26 10.80 7.47
C TRP A 270 -0.76 10.26 6.47
N GLY A 271 -1.63 11.13 6.00
CA GLY A 271 -2.54 10.88 4.90
C GLY A 271 -1.77 10.90 3.57
N ARG A 272 -1.95 9.86 2.75
CA ARG A 272 -1.28 9.69 1.46
C ARG A 272 -2.28 9.84 0.33
N PHE A 273 -2.53 11.08 -0.11
CA PHE A 273 -3.59 11.38 -1.07
C PHE A 273 -3.08 11.43 -2.50
N CYS A 274 -3.98 11.17 -3.45
CA CYS A 274 -3.70 11.21 -4.89
C CYS A 274 -4.42 12.40 -5.50
N GLY A 275 -3.73 13.32 -6.16
CA GLY A 275 -4.38 14.45 -6.81
C GLY A 275 -3.47 15.64 -7.02
N SER A 276 -3.91 16.52 -7.91
CA SER A 276 -3.29 17.81 -8.18
C SER A 276 -4.35 18.90 -8.22
N PRO A 277 -4.02 20.15 -7.83
CA PRO A 277 -4.98 21.23 -7.82
C PRO A 277 -5.49 21.52 -9.24
N LEU A 278 -6.76 21.89 -9.36
CA LEU A 278 -7.31 22.30 -10.65
C LEU A 278 -6.58 23.53 -11.22
N PRO A 279 -6.46 23.65 -12.55
CA PRO A 279 -5.93 24.86 -13.18
C PRO A 279 -6.70 26.10 -12.72
N ALA A 280 -5.99 27.17 -12.36
CA ALA A 280 -6.61 28.40 -11.87
C ALA A 280 -7.64 28.96 -12.87
N ALA A 281 -8.80 29.35 -12.38
CA ALA A 281 -9.89 29.83 -13.22
C ALA A 281 -9.57 31.17 -13.91
N THR A 282 -8.65 31.94 -13.33
CA THR A 282 -8.18 33.25 -13.78
C THR A 282 -7.20 33.20 -14.95
N LEU A 283 -6.75 32.00 -15.36
CA LEU A 283 -5.82 31.87 -16.48
C LEU A 283 -6.46 32.28 -17.82
N PRO A 284 -5.71 32.94 -18.72
CA PRO A 284 -6.14 33.15 -20.11
C PRO A 284 -6.50 31.83 -20.80
N LEU A 285 -7.42 31.87 -21.78
CA LEU A 285 -7.97 30.67 -22.42
C LEU A 285 -6.90 29.67 -22.90
N PRO A 286 -5.82 30.07 -23.62
CA PRO A 286 -4.79 29.13 -24.06
C PRO A 286 -4.06 28.45 -22.88
N ALA A 287 -3.65 29.22 -21.88
CA ALA A 287 -2.99 28.72 -20.69
C ALA A 287 -3.91 27.79 -19.87
N ARG A 288 -5.21 28.09 -19.84
CA ARG A 288 -6.22 27.26 -19.18
C ARG A 288 -6.43 25.93 -19.90
N VAL A 289 -6.45 25.90 -21.23
CA VAL A 289 -6.53 24.66 -22.01
C VAL A 289 -5.31 23.78 -21.75
N VAL A 290 -4.10 24.33 -21.82
CA VAL A 290 -2.86 23.61 -21.50
C VAL A 290 -2.87 23.11 -20.05
N GLY A 291 -3.33 23.95 -19.12
CA GLY A 291 -3.50 23.59 -17.71
C GLY A 291 -4.41 22.38 -17.53
N TRP A 292 -5.56 22.35 -18.20
CA TRP A 292 -6.49 21.22 -18.16
C TRP A 292 -5.90 19.96 -18.79
N LEU A 293 -5.22 20.08 -19.93
CA LEU A 293 -4.55 18.94 -20.57
C LEU A 293 -3.50 18.33 -19.64
N ARG A 294 -2.62 19.16 -19.06
CA ARG A 294 -1.60 18.74 -18.10
C ARG A 294 -2.24 18.11 -16.87
N TRP A 295 -3.28 18.72 -16.32
CA TRP A 295 -3.98 18.20 -15.16
C TRP A 295 -4.57 16.82 -15.47
N THR A 296 -5.28 16.67 -16.58
CA THR A 296 -5.87 15.39 -17.00
C THR A 296 -4.80 14.32 -17.14
N LEU A 297 -3.69 14.61 -17.83
CA LEU A 297 -2.57 13.67 -17.99
C LEU A 297 -1.96 13.25 -16.66
N VAL A 298 -1.74 14.19 -15.74
CA VAL A 298 -1.19 13.89 -14.40
C VAL A 298 -2.19 13.08 -13.57
N MET A 299 -3.48 13.39 -13.64
CA MET A 299 -4.50 12.62 -12.95
C MET A 299 -4.60 11.20 -13.52
N SER A 300 -4.67 11.03 -14.84
CA SER A 300 -4.88 9.73 -15.48
C SER A 300 -3.64 8.84 -15.53
N CYS A 301 -2.45 9.41 -15.77
CA CYS A 301 -1.23 8.63 -16.02
C CYS A 301 -0.33 8.51 -14.78
N TYR A 302 -0.56 9.31 -13.73
CA TYR A 302 0.22 9.26 -12.50
C TYR A 302 -0.65 8.95 -11.27
N HIS A 303 -1.60 9.82 -10.93
CA HIS A 303 -2.39 9.66 -9.69
C HIS A 303 -3.33 8.46 -9.74
N PHE A 304 -3.99 8.19 -10.87
CA PHE A 304 -4.89 7.06 -11.01
C PHE A 304 -4.18 5.70 -10.85
N PRO A 305 -3.08 5.40 -11.56
CA PRO A 305 -2.34 4.15 -11.34
C PRO A 305 -1.87 3.99 -9.90
N ILE A 306 -1.39 5.06 -9.26
CA ILE A 306 -0.98 5.01 -7.85
C ILE A 306 -2.15 4.69 -6.94
N ARG A 307 -3.26 5.42 -7.09
CA ARG A 307 -4.47 5.20 -6.28
C ARG A 307 -4.99 3.77 -6.45
N PHE A 308 -4.99 3.30 -7.68
CA PHE A 308 -5.61 2.05 -8.06
C PHE A 308 -4.74 0.85 -7.70
N LEU A 309 -3.42 0.97 -7.88
CA LEU A 309 -2.50 -0.16 -7.77
C LEU A 309 -1.65 -0.14 -6.51
N VAL A 310 -1.28 1.03 -5.95
CA VAL A 310 -0.35 1.16 -4.81
C VAL A 310 -1.11 1.48 -3.53
N LEU A 311 -1.81 2.62 -3.52
CA LEU A 311 -2.57 3.13 -2.37
C LEU A 311 -4.04 2.69 -2.45
N ALA A 312 -4.26 1.38 -2.60
CA ALA A 312 -5.59 0.80 -2.78
C ALA A 312 -6.43 0.86 -1.48
N GLY A 313 -7.74 0.96 -1.63
CA GLY A 313 -8.67 0.99 -0.50
C GLY A 313 -8.49 2.17 0.44
N ASP A 314 -8.35 1.89 1.73
CA ASP A 314 -8.20 2.83 2.85
C ASP A 314 -6.73 3.17 3.17
N ALA A 315 -5.77 2.65 2.42
CA ALA A 315 -4.35 2.98 2.56
C ALA A 315 -4.01 4.51 2.55
N PRO A 316 -4.74 5.37 1.81
CA PRO A 316 -4.57 6.82 1.92
C PRO A 316 -4.84 7.40 3.32
N GLN A 317 -5.69 6.76 4.14
CA GLN A 317 -6.04 7.20 5.50
C GLN A 317 -5.28 6.40 6.57
N HIS A 318 -4.05 5.98 6.29
CA HIS A 318 -3.28 5.15 7.22
C HIS A 318 -3.01 5.85 8.56
N ASP A 319 -2.85 7.17 8.55
CA ASP A 319 -2.80 7.98 9.77
C ASP A 319 -4.03 7.82 10.66
N PHE A 320 -5.23 7.88 10.08
CA PHE A 320 -6.49 7.66 10.80
C PHE A 320 -6.56 6.25 11.36
N HIS A 321 -6.11 5.23 10.61
CA HIS A 321 -6.05 3.85 11.10
C HIS A 321 -5.22 3.74 12.38
N HIS A 322 -4.06 4.40 12.44
CA HIS A 322 -3.19 4.39 13.62
C HIS A 322 -3.76 5.16 14.80
N ARG A 323 -4.54 6.22 14.56
CA ARG A 323 -5.24 6.95 15.63
C ARG A 323 -6.43 6.19 16.18
N HIS A 324 -7.16 5.53 15.28
CA HIS A 324 -8.39 4.81 15.56
C HIS A 324 -8.30 3.35 15.12
N PRO A 325 -7.38 2.55 15.70
CA PRO A 325 -7.22 1.14 15.39
C PRO A 325 -8.33 0.32 16.05
N GLY A 326 -9.55 0.83 16.11
CA GLY A 326 -10.75 0.08 16.48
C GLY A 326 -11.89 0.32 15.50
N PHE A 327 -11.68 1.21 14.53
CA PHE A 327 -12.71 1.66 13.63
C PHE A 327 -13.17 0.52 12.72
N ARG A 328 -14.41 0.07 12.93
CA ARG A 328 -14.99 -1.08 12.21
C ARG A 328 -15.58 -0.70 10.85
N ASN A 329 -15.90 0.58 10.64
CA ASN A 329 -16.47 1.06 9.39
C ASN A 329 -15.38 1.48 8.39
N TRP A 330 -14.28 0.70 8.33
CA TRP A 330 -13.05 1.01 7.60
C TRP A 330 -13.26 1.27 6.10
N THR A 331 -14.31 0.71 5.49
CA THR A 331 -14.69 1.00 4.10
C THR A 331 -15.02 2.48 3.86
N ASN A 332 -15.33 3.23 4.92
CA ASN A 332 -15.70 4.63 4.91
C ASN A 332 -14.65 5.53 5.59
N ALA A 333 -13.42 5.05 5.76
CA ALA A 333 -12.34 5.74 6.47
C ALA A 333 -12.03 7.15 5.92
N ALA A 334 -12.18 7.39 4.60
CA ALA A 334 -11.98 8.70 4.00
C ALA A 334 -12.90 9.80 4.59
N TYR A 335 -14.16 9.45 4.87
CA TYR A 335 -15.14 10.34 5.46
C TYR A 335 -14.90 10.48 6.96
N ALA A 336 -14.75 9.36 7.67
CA ALA A 336 -14.50 9.35 9.11
C ALA A 336 -13.23 10.10 9.52
N ARG A 337 -12.17 10.00 8.70
CA ARG A 337 -10.95 10.80 8.88
C ARG A 337 -11.24 12.29 8.74
N GLN A 338 -12.03 12.68 7.74
CA GLN A 338 -12.34 14.10 7.51
C GLN A 338 -13.20 14.68 8.65
N ASP A 339 -14.12 13.89 9.20
CA ASP A 339 -14.88 14.26 10.40
C ASP A 339 -13.96 14.43 11.62
N ASP A 340 -12.99 13.53 11.80
CA ASP A 340 -12.01 13.60 12.90
C ASP A 340 -11.06 14.82 12.76
N VAL A 341 -10.74 15.23 11.53
CA VAL A 341 -10.02 16.49 11.25
C VAL A 341 -10.84 17.70 11.70
N VAL A 342 -12.14 17.74 11.35
CA VAL A 342 -13.04 18.86 11.68
C VAL A 342 -13.33 18.93 13.17
N ALA A 343 -13.52 17.79 13.82
CA ALA A 343 -13.75 17.71 15.26
C ALA A 343 -12.54 18.13 16.11
N ALA A 344 -11.35 18.23 15.49
CA ALA A 344 -10.10 18.64 16.14
C ALA A 344 -9.84 17.87 17.45
N ALA A 345 -9.76 16.54 17.36
CA ALA A 345 -9.65 15.65 18.52
C ALA A 345 -8.60 16.15 19.55
N PRO A 346 -9.02 16.62 20.75
CA PRO A 346 -8.19 17.47 21.61
C PRO A 346 -6.94 16.80 22.18
N ASN A 347 -6.86 15.47 22.09
CA ASN A 347 -5.75 14.67 22.64
C ASN A 347 -4.83 14.07 21.58
N TRP A 348 -4.93 14.52 20.32
CA TRP A 348 -4.06 14.11 19.22
C TRP A 348 -3.45 15.34 18.55
N PRO A 349 -2.18 15.30 18.12
CA PRO A 349 -1.63 16.33 17.24
C PRO A 349 -2.45 16.45 15.94
N PRO A 350 -2.37 17.60 15.23
CA PRO A 350 -3.00 17.74 13.93
C PRO A 350 -2.59 16.64 12.94
N TYR A 351 -3.46 16.34 11.97
CA TYR A 351 -3.13 15.42 10.90
C TYR A 351 -2.05 16.02 9.97
N ASN A 352 -1.21 15.15 9.44
CA ASN A 352 -0.25 15.48 8.38
C ASN A 352 -0.72 14.84 7.09
N GLU A 353 -0.53 15.53 5.97
CA GLU A 353 -0.97 15.06 4.65
C GLU A 353 0.12 15.26 3.60
N VAL A 354 0.17 14.36 2.63
CA VAL A 354 0.99 14.50 1.43
C VAL A 354 0.16 14.14 0.20
N TRP A 355 0.44 14.82 -0.91
CA TRP A 355 -0.28 14.67 -2.16
C TRP A 355 0.66 14.17 -3.26
N GLY A 356 0.42 12.94 -3.72
CA GLY A 356 1.26 12.22 -4.66
C GLY A 356 2.29 11.32 -3.97
N LEU A 357 2.46 10.12 -4.50
CA LEU A 357 3.37 9.11 -3.95
C LEU A 357 4.84 9.60 -3.93
N HIS A 358 5.24 10.39 -4.92
CA HIS A 358 6.60 10.93 -5.00
C HIS A 358 6.90 11.90 -3.85
N VAL A 359 5.90 12.66 -3.38
CA VAL A 359 6.03 13.54 -2.21
C VAL A 359 6.16 12.69 -0.94
N ALA A 360 5.36 11.63 -0.82
CA ALA A 360 5.46 10.69 0.29
C ALA A 360 6.85 10.02 0.36
N ILE A 361 7.36 9.54 -0.79
CA ILE A 361 8.71 8.96 -0.90
C ILE A 361 9.77 9.99 -0.55
N ASN A 362 9.70 11.20 -1.11
CA ASN A 362 10.66 12.27 -0.81
C ASN A 362 10.69 12.61 0.68
N ARG A 363 9.52 12.67 1.34
CA ARG A 363 9.44 12.93 2.78
C ARG A 363 10.19 11.87 3.60
N VAL A 364 10.03 10.59 3.25
CA VAL A 364 10.78 9.50 3.87
C VAL A 364 12.27 9.66 3.59
N PHE A 365 12.66 9.89 2.34
CA PHE A 365 14.06 10.03 1.94
C PHE A 365 14.75 11.22 2.57
N ASP A 366 14.05 12.33 2.76
CA ASP A 366 14.59 13.53 3.42
C ASP A 366 14.93 13.23 4.87
N VAL A 367 14.06 12.51 5.55
CA VAL A 367 14.35 12.04 6.90
C VAL A 367 15.55 11.10 6.90
N LEU A 368 15.55 10.05 6.05
CA LEU A 368 16.68 9.12 5.97
C LEU A 368 18.00 9.84 5.70
N SER A 369 18.00 10.82 4.80
CA SER A 369 19.18 11.60 4.43
C SER A 369 19.69 12.47 5.59
N SER A 370 18.79 12.91 6.47
CA SER A 370 19.10 13.79 7.60
C SER A 370 19.50 13.06 8.89
N VAL A 371 19.19 11.77 9.00
CA VAL A 371 19.49 10.99 10.20
C VAL A 371 21.00 10.70 10.25
N ASP A 372 21.63 11.07 11.37
CA ASP A 372 23.01 10.72 11.66
C ASP A 372 23.16 9.20 11.81
N THR A 373 24.02 8.60 10.98
CA THR A 373 24.33 7.18 10.98
C THR A 373 24.77 6.67 12.36
N GLN A 374 25.53 7.44 13.13
CA GLN A 374 25.96 7.03 14.48
C GLN A 374 24.79 6.97 15.47
N GLN A 375 23.87 7.95 15.39
CA GLN A 375 22.68 7.98 16.22
C GLN A 375 21.75 6.80 15.91
N PHE A 376 21.65 6.44 14.63
CA PHE A 376 20.86 5.31 14.16
C PHE A 376 21.37 3.97 14.70
N GLU A 377 22.66 3.68 14.53
CA GLU A 377 23.27 2.42 14.96
C GLU A 377 23.17 2.19 16.47
N GLN A 378 23.25 3.27 17.25
CA GLN A 378 23.16 3.21 18.71
C GLN A 378 21.74 2.99 19.21
N ARG A 379 20.72 3.50 18.52
CA ARG A 379 19.35 3.58 19.05
C ARG A 379 18.34 2.65 18.39
N VAL A 380 18.61 2.18 17.17
CA VAL A 380 17.63 1.41 16.39
C VAL A 380 18.10 0.01 16.05
N LEU A 381 19.39 -0.22 15.81
CA LEU A 381 19.89 -1.57 15.56
C LEU A 381 19.93 -2.39 16.86
N PRO A 382 19.46 -3.66 16.85
CA PRO A 382 19.66 -4.56 17.97
C PRO A 382 21.16 -4.73 18.23
N PRO A 383 21.60 -4.96 19.49
CA PRO A 383 23.02 -5.00 19.85
C PRO A 383 23.88 -5.93 18.99
N ALA A 384 23.30 -7.05 18.54
CA ALA A 384 23.98 -8.06 17.69
C ALA A 384 24.17 -7.64 16.22
N ALA A 385 23.55 -6.55 15.77
CA ALA A 385 23.67 -6.02 14.40
C ALA A 385 24.53 -4.75 14.31
N ARG A 386 25.13 -4.32 15.42
CA ARG A 386 26.09 -3.21 15.44
C ARG A 386 27.41 -3.69 14.84
N PRO A 387 28.02 -2.96 13.89
CA PRO A 387 29.38 -3.30 13.47
C PRO A 387 30.27 -3.28 14.70
N GLU A 388 31.04 -4.35 14.92
CA GLU A 388 32.11 -4.31 15.90
C GLU A 388 32.97 -3.10 15.55
N ARG A 389 33.06 -2.12 16.46
CA ARG A 389 34.06 -1.07 16.34
C ARG A 389 35.37 -1.83 16.18
N ALA A 390 36.01 -1.73 15.01
CA ALA A 390 37.42 -2.01 14.90
C ALA A 390 38.08 -1.14 15.96
N ALA A 391 38.38 -1.76 17.10
CA ALA A 391 39.08 -1.12 18.19
C ALA A 391 40.37 -0.61 17.56
N GLY A 392 40.56 0.71 17.63
CA GLY A 392 41.78 1.33 17.15
C GLY A 392 42.96 0.58 17.72
N VAL A 393 43.75 0.01 16.83
CA VAL A 393 45.17 -0.17 17.10
C VAL A 393 45.79 1.17 16.72
N ALA A 394 46.49 1.73 17.70
CA ALA A 394 47.20 2.99 17.69
C ALA A 394 48.16 3.15 16.50
#